data_AF-A0A849U975-F1
#
_entry.id   AF-A0A849U975-F1
#
_cell.length_a   1.000
_cell.length_b   1.000
_cell.length_c   1.000
_cell.angle_alpha   90.00
_cell.angle_beta   90.00
_cell.angle_gamma   90.00
#
_symmetry.space_group_name_H-M   'P 1'
#
loop_
_entity.id
_entity.type
_entity.pdbx_description
1 polymer ?
#
loop_
_entity_poly.entity_id
_entity_poly.type
_entity_poly.pdbx_seq_one_letter_code
_entity_poly.pdbx_strand_id
1 'polypeptide(L)'
;MKRISETTRIPDIEHFLKPALANSVFTRAGYIESLTIKMIKTPDSDAAEYHAIVNITPDSVAKRVVQKLNRKRCHGKAINVAIYRFRYRHEVKWTPKTGQ
;
A
#
# COMPACT_ATOMS: atom_id res chain seq x y z
N MET A 1 1.83 -2.03 -0.97
CA MET A 1 2.27 -3.38 -1.37
C MET A 1 3.51 -3.23 -2.24
N LYS A 2 4.58 -3.96 -1.95
CA LYS A 2 5.85 -3.88 -2.69
C LYS A 2 6.20 -5.22 -3.34
N ARG A 3 7.00 -5.15 -4.42
CA ARG A 3 7.54 -6.30 -5.16
C ARG A 3 6.46 -7.20 -5.78
N ILE A 4 5.39 -6.59 -6.30
CA ILE A 4 4.39 -7.34 -7.06
C ILE A 4 4.95 -7.77 -8.42
N SER A 5 4.29 -8.72 -9.08
CA SER A 5 4.67 -9.16 -10.42
C SER A 5 4.27 -8.09 -11.44
N GLU A 6 5.00 -7.97 -12.55
CA GLU A 6 4.59 -7.14 -13.69
C GLU A 6 3.24 -7.57 -14.29
N THR A 7 2.93 -8.87 -14.17
CA THR A 7 1.69 -9.47 -14.65
C THR A 7 0.53 -9.29 -13.68
N THR A 8 0.78 -8.77 -12.47
CA THR A 8 -0.26 -8.55 -11.47
C THR A 8 -1.17 -7.40 -11.91
N ARG A 9 -2.45 -7.69 -12.06
CA ARG A 9 -3.49 -6.72 -12.39
C ARG A 9 -4.31 -6.32 -11.17
N ILE A 10 -5.16 -5.31 -11.33
CA ILE A 10 -6.07 -4.84 -10.28
C ILE A 10 -6.94 -5.98 -9.71
N PRO A 11 -7.61 -6.82 -10.54
CA PRO A 11 -8.44 -7.90 -10.02
C PRO A 11 -7.66 -8.94 -9.20
N ASP A 12 -6.39 -9.18 -9.53
CA ASP A 12 -5.54 -10.11 -8.76
C ASP A 12 -5.28 -9.58 -7.35
N ILE A 13 -5.06 -8.27 -7.23
CA ILE A 13 -4.87 -7.60 -5.95
C ILE A 13 -6.18 -7.62 -5.16
N GLU A 14 -7.32 -7.34 -5.80
CA GLU A 14 -8.63 -7.42 -5.16
C GLU A 14 -8.92 -8.82 -4.63
N HIS A 15 -8.68 -9.85 -5.46
CA HIS A 15 -8.84 -11.25 -5.08
C HIS A 15 -7.93 -11.62 -3.91
N PHE A 16 -6.67 -11.18 -3.95
CA PHE A 16 -5.71 -11.39 -2.88
C PHE A 16 -6.12 -10.70 -1.57
N LEU A 17 -6.74 -9.52 -1.63
CA LEU A 17 -7.19 -8.76 -0.46
C LEU A 17 -8.54 -9.23 0.10
N LYS A 18 -9.41 -9.80 -0.75
CA LYS A 18 -10.76 -10.27 -0.41
C LYS A 18 -10.85 -11.03 0.92
N PRO A 19 -10.01 -12.04 1.25
CA PRO A 19 -10.12 -12.77 2.53
C PRO A 19 -9.78 -11.92 3.75
N ALA A 20 -9.03 -10.83 3.60
CA ALA A 20 -8.70 -9.92 4.70
C ALA A 20 -9.72 -8.77 4.84
N LEU A 21 -10.42 -8.42 3.75
CA LEU A 21 -11.49 -7.42 3.71
C LEU A 21 -12.83 -7.97 4.21
N ALA A 22 -13.08 -9.26 4.01
CA ALA A 22 -14.30 -9.92 4.47
C ALA A 22 -14.50 -9.81 5.98
N ASN A 23 -15.77 -9.74 6.38
CA ASN A 23 -16.18 -9.88 7.77
C ASN A 23 -15.97 -11.32 8.24
N SER A 24 -15.23 -11.51 9.31
CA SER A 24 -15.49 -12.63 10.22
C SER A 24 -16.73 -12.30 11.07
N VAL A 25 -17.33 -13.32 11.69
CA VAL A 25 -18.59 -13.29 12.47
C VAL A 25 -18.64 -12.16 13.53
N PHE A 26 -17.49 -11.59 13.93
CA PHE A 26 -17.39 -10.50 14.91
C PHE A 26 -16.59 -9.27 14.44
N THR A 27 -16.31 -9.13 13.14
CA THR A 27 -15.45 -8.04 12.65
C THR A 27 -16.09 -7.29 11.50
N ARG A 28 -16.01 -5.95 11.53
CA ARG A 28 -16.48 -5.08 10.46
C ARG A 28 -15.79 -5.44 9.14
N ALA A 29 -16.58 -5.51 8.06
CA ALA A 29 -16.09 -5.62 6.69
C ALA A 29 -15.39 -4.32 6.29
N GLY A 30 -14.35 -4.43 5.48
CA GLY A 30 -13.71 -3.28 4.86
C GLY A 30 -13.88 -3.29 3.35
N TYR A 31 -13.72 -2.13 2.75
CA TYR A 31 -13.77 -1.92 1.32
C TYR A 31 -12.52 -1.18 0.85
N ILE A 32 -12.17 -1.40 -0.41
CA ILE A 32 -11.10 -0.68 -1.09
C ILE A 32 -11.69 0.62 -1.61
N GLU A 33 -11.19 1.76 -1.17
CA GLU A 33 -11.59 3.07 -1.68
C GLU A 33 -10.89 3.41 -3.00
N SER A 34 -9.62 3.03 -3.10
CA SER A 34 -8.84 3.23 -4.32
C SER A 34 -7.66 2.28 -4.34
N LEU A 35 -7.24 1.93 -5.56
CA LEU A 35 -6.13 1.06 -5.82
C LEU A 35 -5.35 1.60 -7.01
N THR A 36 -4.04 1.72 -6.87
CA THR A 36 -3.16 2.21 -7.93
C THR A 36 -1.88 1.38 -7.98
N ILE A 37 -1.54 0.90 -9.16
CA ILE A 37 -0.28 0.21 -9.43
C ILE A 37 0.71 1.23 -10.00
N LYS A 38 1.92 1.27 -9.44
CA LYS A 38 3.01 2.13 -9.87
C LYS A 38 4.24 1.28 -10.20
N MET A 39 4.80 1.53 -11.38
CA MET A 39 6.10 1.02 -11.77
C MET A 39 7.16 2.02 -11.31
N ILE A 40 8.17 1.55 -10.60
CA ILE A 40 9.36 2.30 -10.21
C ILE A 40 10.52 1.70 -10.98
N LYS A 41 11.10 2.48 -11.90
CA LYS A 41 12.34 2.14 -12.57
C LYS A 41 13.48 2.87 -11.88
N THR A 42 14.43 2.11 -11.34
CA THR A 42 15.67 2.70 -10.83
C THR A 42 16.56 3.02 -12.04
N PRO A 43 17.13 4.23 -12.16
CA PRO A 43 17.88 4.63 -13.36
C PRO A 43 19.08 3.72 -13.68
N ASP A 44 19.71 3.13 -12.65
CA ASP A 44 20.89 2.27 -12.78
C ASP A 44 20.59 0.76 -12.73
N SER A 45 19.31 0.36 -12.73
CA SER A 45 18.92 -1.05 -12.67
C SER A 45 17.92 -1.38 -13.76
N ASP A 46 18.20 -2.44 -14.51
CA ASP A 46 17.24 -3.03 -15.45
C ASP A 46 16.02 -3.66 -14.74
N ALA A 47 16.08 -3.80 -13.41
CA ALA A 47 14.96 -4.32 -12.64
C ALA A 47 13.87 -3.23 -12.45
N ALA A 48 12.79 -3.35 -13.21
CA ALA A 48 11.55 -2.63 -12.93
C ALA A 48 10.88 -3.19 -11.66
N GLU A 49 10.68 -2.34 -10.66
CA GLU A 49 9.93 -2.72 -9.45
C GLU A 49 8.48 -2.25 -9.55
N TYR A 50 7.55 -3.18 -9.37
CA TYR A 50 6.13 -2.86 -9.33
C TYR A 50 5.66 -2.79 -7.87
N HIS A 51 4.92 -1.72 -7.57
CA HIS A 51 4.33 -1.44 -6.26
C HIS A 51 2.84 -1.13 -6.44
N ALA A 52 2.04 -1.44 -5.43
CA ALA A 52 0.63 -1.04 -5.39
C ALA A 52 0.32 -0.26 -4.12
N ILE A 53 -0.43 0.82 -4.27
CA ILE A 53 -1.00 1.61 -3.18
C ILE A 53 -2.49 1.27 -3.13
N VAL A 54 -2.97 0.90 -1.95
CA VAL A 54 -4.36 0.51 -1.73
C VAL A 54 -4.86 1.27 -0.51
N ASN A 55 -5.94 2.02 -0.70
CA ASN A 55 -6.66 2.70 0.37
C ASN A 55 -7.81 1.81 0.82
N ILE A 56 -7.87 1.52 2.12
CA ILE A 56 -8.80 0.56 2.71
C ILE A 56 -9.48 1.22 3.91
N THR A 57 -10.81 1.19 3.91
CA THR A 57 -11.63 1.71 4.99
C THR A 57 -12.46 0.59 5.60
N PRO A 58 -12.56 0.50 6.94
CA PRO A 58 -11.94 1.36 7.95
C PRO A 58 -10.48 0.97 8.26
N ASP A 59 -9.73 1.88 8.90
CA ASP A 59 -8.33 1.70 9.34
C ASP A 59 -8.05 0.39 10.10
N SER A 60 -9.03 -0.08 10.88
CA SER A 60 -8.92 -1.35 11.60
C SER A 60 -8.81 -2.55 10.65
N VAL A 61 -9.45 -2.48 9.48
CA VAL A 61 -9.32 -3.48 8.42
C VAL A 61 -7.99 -3.32 7.70
N ALA A 62 -7.50 -2.10 7.46
CA ALA A 62 -6.17 -1.89 6.89
C ALA A 62 -5.05 -2.53 7.73
N LYS A 63 -5.13 -2.41 9.07
CA LYS A 63 -4.21 -3.10 9.99
C LYS A 63 -4.31 -4.62 9.87
N ARG A 64 -5.52 -5.16 9.80
CA ARG A 64 -5.79 -6.61 9.63
C ARG A 64 -5.22 -7.14 8.32
N VAL A 65 -5.35 -6.38 7.24
CA VAL A 65 -4.79 -6.70 5.93
C VAL A 65 -3.28 -6.87 6.01
N VAL A 66 -2.58 -5.92 6.64
CA VAL A 66 -1.12 -6.04 6.86
C VAL A 66 -0.79 -7.30 7.67
N GLN A 67 -1.50 -7.53 8.79
CA GLN A 67 -1.23 -8.69 9.65
C GLN A 67 -1.43 -10.03 8.94
N LYS A 68 -2.49 -10.15 8.12
CA LYS A 68 -2.83 -11.41 7.45
C LYS A 68 -2.03 -11.68 6.17
N LEU A 69 -1.74 -10.62 5.43
CA LEU A 69 -1.27 -10.74 4.04
C LEU A 69 0.18 -10.34 3.84
N ASN A 70 0.84 -9.73 4.84
CA ASN A 70 2.26 -9.48 4.74
C ASN A 70 3.03 -10.80 4.54
N ARG A 71 3.93 -10.82 3.55
CA ARG A 71 4.71 -11.98 3.10
C ARG A 71 3.90 -13.15 2.53
N LYS A 72 2.59 -13.02 2.34
CA LYS A 72 1.80 -14.02 1.61
C LYS A 72 2.13 -13.95 0.11
N ARG A 73 1.88 -15.06 -0.58
CA ARG A 73 2.11 -15.16 -2.01
C ARG A 73 0.95 -14.54 -2.78
N CYS A 74 1.26 -13.58 -3.64
CA CYS A 74 0.36 -13.08 -4.67
C CYS A 74 1.01 -13.43 -6.01
N HIS A 75 0.30 -14.16 -6.88
CA HIS A 75 0.87 -14.68 -8.13
C HIS A 75 2.19 -15.46 -7.93
N GLY A 76 2.24 -16.34 -6.91
CA GLY A 76 3.42 -17.15 -6.61
C GLY A 76 4.59 -16.39 -5.96
N LYS A 77 4.58 -15.05 -5.96
CA LYS A 77 5.64 -14.20 -5.40
C LYS A 77 5.28 -13.71 -4.00
N ALA A 78 6.23 -13.78 -3.07
CA ALA A 78 6.04 -13.22 -1.74
C ALA A 78 6.06 -11.69 -1.80
N ILE A 79 4.98 -11.05 -1.36
CA ILE A 79 4.85 -9.60 -1.41
C ILE A 79 4.94 -8.97 -0.02
N ASN A 80 5.47 -7.75 0.05
CA ASN A 80 5.51 -6.99 1.30
C ASN A 80 4.27 -6.08 1.38
N VAL A 81 3.48 -6.25 2.43
CA VAL A 81 2.29 -5.44 2.69
C VAL A 81 2.54 -4.65 3.97
N ALA A 82 2.44 -3.33 3.89
CA ALA A 82 2.70 -2.43 5.01
C ALA A 82 1.80 -1.19 4.91
N ILE A 83 1.51 -0.58 6.06
CA ILE A 83 0.80 0.70 6.13
C ILE A 83 1.71 1.78 5.57
N TYR A 84 1.21 2.53 4.59
CA TYR A 84 1.89 3.71 4.10
C TYR A 84 1.59 4.89 5.04
N ARG A 85 2.62 5.39 5.73
CA ARG A 85 2.50 6.57 6.58
C ARG A 85 3.03 7.78 5.82
N PHE A 86 2.15 8.70 5.45
CA PHE A 86 2.57 10.02 4.97
C PHE A 86 3.23 10.75 6.13
N ARG A 87 4.52 11.08 6.01
CA ARG A 87 5.17 12.03 6.91
C ARG A 87 5.10 13.39 6.23
N TYR A 88 4.26 14.29 6.74
CA TYR A 88 4.37 15.70 6.40
C TYR A 88 5.70 16.20 6.94
N ARG A 89 6.63 16.55 6.06
CA ARG A 89 7.81 17.31 6.44
C ARG A 89 7.33 18.75 6.60
N HIS A 90 7.31 19.26 7.84
CA HIS A 90 7.07 20.69 8.07
C HIS A 90 8.16 21.48 7.33
N GLU A 91 7.78 22.17 6.26
CA GLU A 91 8.61 23.24 5.71
C GLU A 91 8.60 24.37 6.74
N VAL A 92 9.72 24.52 7.47
CA VAL A 92 9.93 25.66 8.34
C VAL A 92 10.04 26.87 7.41
N LYS A 93 9.00 27.70 7.34
CA LYS A 93 9.07 29.00 6.66
C LYS A 93 10.13 29.84 7.38
N TRP A 94 11.25 30.06 6.72
CA TRP A 94 12.24 31.04 7.17
C TRP A 94 11.62 32.42 7.01
N THR A 95 11.26 33.09 8.11
CA THR A 95 10.91 34.50 8.08
C THR A 95 12.20 35.29 8.33
N PRO A 96 12.69 36.10 7.36
CA PRO A 96 13.76 37.03 7.67
C PRO A 96 13.23 38.02 8.70
N LYS A 97 13.91 38.13 9.84
CA LYS A 97 13.70 39.23 10.78
C LYS A 97 14.16 40.50 10.06
N THR A 98 13.21 41.30 9.57
CA THR A 98 13.48 42.67 9.15
C THR A 98 13.98 43.43 10.37
N GLY A 99 15.24 43.88 10.30
CA GLY A 99 15.86 44.72 11.32
C GLY A 99 15.15 46.07 11.44
N GLN A 100 15.26 46.63 12.65
CA GLN A 100 14.85 47.98 13.04
C GLN A 100 15.48 49.07 12.18
#